data_AF-A0ABD6BZT3-F1
#
_entry.id   AF-A0ABD6BZT3-F1
#
_cell.length_a   1.000
_cell.length_b   1.000
_cell.length_c   1.000
_cell.angle_alpha   90.00
_cell.angle_beta   90.00
_cell.angle_gamma   90.00
#
_symmetry.space_group_name_H-M   'P 1'
#
loop_
_entity.id
_entity.type
_entity.pdbx_description
1 polymer ?
#
loop_
_entity_poly.entity_id
_entity_poly.type
_entity_poly.pdbx_seq_one_letter_code
_entity_poly.pdbx_strand_id
1 'polypeptide(L)'
;MQEDVKQRILANRSAVVDIYLSGGNGRLYWPCRLQPVDESIPTVRRSSSKYIIDSGFQEAESNTDTPVNATLGDFTGEATATTEPASEPSLSGAKINELVDAAYERRPDYIIPNDTVNTPNVEMRTAIEETAEKVAAFLDHVDETTFPATVIVPLQPNHALHFAYLAENYPRQAKRGHFALGGMKNLTPTEQVACIKSFREVAGYAPYVHAFGVGSSRVLIQALREDPALLQSVDFSTPQHHASSGRIAGTSRIPIYVGTAQGTDSASTSAQLMSAELVDIARMLSPTMTSDEDVRVRWDQFEKYHKRLENNILDANPDFEWELLESRYNSLDELLATSDADDIDTDLLVDFRDKLTDHLDQETFGGRANAALGSA
;
A
#
# COMPACT_ATOMS: atom_id res chain seq x y z
N MET A 1 -16.22 -17.63 -6.15
CA MET A 1 -15.19 -16.57 -6.06
C MET A 1 -15.37 -15.64 -7.24
N GLN A 2 -15.61 -14.35 -7.01
CA GLN A 2 -15.76 -13.36 -8.08
C GLN A 2 -14.46 -13.27 -8.90
N GLU A 3 -14.54 -13.00 -10.20
CA GLU A 3 -13.39 -13.10 -11.12
C GLU A 3 -12.29 -12.07 -10.81
N ASP A 4 -12.65 -10.90 -10.28
CA ASP A 4 -11.75 -9.85 -9.80
C ASP A 4 -10.88 -10.33 -8.62
N VAL A 5 -11.47 -11.08 -7.69
CA VAL A 5 -10.75 -11.73 -6.58
C VAL A 5 -9.72 -12.71 -7.13
N LYS A 6 -10.06 -13.50 -8.16
CA LYS A 6 -9.11 -14.42 -8.80
C LYS A 6 -7.97 -13.69 -9.47
N GLN A 7 -8.25 -12.58 -10.16
CA GLN A 7 -7.25 -11.74 -10.81
C GLN A 7 -6.27 -11.15 -9.80
N ARG A 8 -6.73 -10.63 -8.66
CA ARG A 8 -5.84 -10.12 -7.60
C ARG A 8 -4.97 -11.21 -7.00
N ILE A 9 -5.54 -12.41 -6.77
CA ILE A 9 -4.76 -13.58 -6.31
C ILE A 9 -3.69 -13.96 -7.32
N LEU A 10 -4.03 -14.02 -8.61
CA LEU A 10 -3.09 -14.34 -9.67
C LEU A 10 -1.97 -13.30 -9.74
N ALA A 11 -2.32 -12.01 -9.78
CA ALA A 11 -1.35 -10.92 -9.84
C ALA A 11 -0.34 -10.98 -8.68
N ASN A 12 -0.81 -11.12 -7.45
CA ASN A 12 0.07 -11.23 -6.28
C ASN A 12 0.94 -12.50 -6.32
N ARG A 13 0.42 -13.64 -6.80
CA ARG A 13 1.19 -14.88 -6.91
C ARG A 13 2.22 -14.87 -8.02
N SER A 14 1.98 -14.08 -9.06
CA SER A 14 2.90 -13.93 -10.19
C SER A 14 4.05 -12.97 -9.88
N ALA A 15 3.91 -12.09 -8.87
CA ALA A 15 4.97 -11.22 -8.41
C ALA A 15 6.13 -12.02 -7.78
N VAL A 16 7.36 -11.54 -7.94
CA VAL A 16 8.57 -12.17 -7.36
C VAL A 16 8.64 -12.09 -5.84
N VAL A 17 7.84 -11.21 -5.22
CA VAL A 17 7.72 -11.04 -3.76
C VAL A 17 6.24 -10.97 -3.37
N ASP A 18 5.92 -11.39 -2.15
CA ASP A 18 4.56 -11.22 -1.62
C ASP A 18 4.27 -9.73 -1.35
N ILE A 19 3.18 -9.21 -1.92
CA ILE A 19 2.78 -7.81 -1.76
C ILE A 19 1.70 -7.72 -0.70
N TYR A 20 2.01 -7.10 0.44
CA TYR A 20 1.06 -6.86 1.51
C TYR A 20 0.38 -5.51 1.33
N LEU A 21 -0.95 -5.50 1.44
CA LEU A 21 -1.71 -4.26 1.59
C LEU A 21 -1.76 -3.93 3.09
N SER A 22 -1.06 -2.87 3.47
CA SER A 22 -1.05 -2.30 4.81
C SER A 22 -2.29 -1.45 5.07
N GLY A 23 -2.73 -1.37 6.33
CA GLY A 23 -3.79 -0.46 6.79
C GLY A 23 -5.19 -1.05 6.97
N GLY A 24 -6.06 -0.26 7.59
CA GLY A 24 -7.39 -0.64 8.07
C GLY A 24 -8.52 -0.76 7.04
N ASN A 25 -8.29 -0.50 5.75
CA ASN A 25 -9.39 -0.55 4.78
C ASN A 25 -9.82 -2.00 4.48
N GLY A 26 -10.78 -2.49 5.25
CA GLY A 26 -11.34 -3.84 5.12
C GLY A 26 -12.31 -4.03 3.96
N ARG A 27 -12.63 -2.97 3.19
CA ARG A 27 -13.56 -3.06 2.04
C ARG A 27 -12.90 -3.60 0.78
N LEU A 28 -11.58 -3.44 0.64
CA LEU A 28 -10.81 -3.98 -0.48
C LEU A 28 -10.24 -5.35 -0.13
N TYR A 29 -10.65 -6.37 -0.88
CA TYR A 29 -9.97 -7.66 -0.85
C TYR A 29 -8.59 -7.57 -1.53
N TRP A 30 -7.55 -7.94 -0.78
CA TRP A 30 -6.21 -8.24 -1.30
C TRP A 30 -5.67 -9.51 -0.63
N PRO A 31 -4.93 -10.40 -1.33
CA PRO A 31 -4.55 -11.71 -0.81
C PRO A 31 -3.66 -11.69 0.44
N CYS A 32 -2.74 -10.72 0.55
CA CYS A 32 -1.82 -10.60 1.67
C CYS A 32 -2.12 -9.30 2.43
N ARG A 33 -2.41 -9.36 3.73
CA ARG A 33 -2.77 -8.17 4.52
C ARG A 33 -1.83 -8.00 5.70
N LEU A 34 -1.47 -6.75 5.96
CA LEU A 34 -0.75 -6.34 7.14
C LEU A 34 -1.62 -5.30 7.86
N GLN A 35 -1.89 -5.50 9.14
CA GLN A 35 -2.65 -4.53 9.93
C GLN A 35 -2.02 -4.36 11.30
N PRO A 36 -1.99 -3.12 11.83
CA PRO A 36 -1.70 -2.93 13.24
C PRO A 36 -2.82 -3.60 14.06
N VAL A 37 -2.47 -4.05 15.27
CA VAL A 37 -3.35 -4.90 16.10
C VAL A 37 -4.67 -4.24 16.48
N ASP A 38 -4.69 -2.92 16.59
CA ASP A 38 -5.87 -2.09 16.88
C ASP A 38 -6.82 -1.95 15.67
N GLU A 39 -6.29 -1.95 14.45
CA GLU A 39 -7.08 -1.97 13.20
C GLU A 39 -7.37 -3.39 12.67
N SER A 40 -6.73 -4.39 13.26
CA SER A 40 -6.84 -5.78 12.87
C SER A 40 -8.20 -6.36 13.25
N ILE A 41 -8.98 -6.79 12.24
CA ILE A 41 -10.32 -7.35 12.45
C ILE A 41 -10.45 -8.78 11.88
N PRO A 42 -11.14 -9.70 12.56
CA PRO A 42 -11.24 -11.12 12.14
C PRO A 42 -11.78 -11.33 10.72
N THR A 43 -12.66 -10.45 10.24
CA THR A 43 -13.23 -10.57 8.89
C THR A 43 -12.18 -10.34 7.79
N VAL A 44 -11.25 -9.39 7.99
CA VAL A 44 -10.16 -9.16 7.02
C VAL A 44 -9.25 -10.38 6.98
N ARG A 45 -8.84 -10.88 8.14
CA ARG A 45 -8.04 -12.11 8.27
C ARG A 45 -8.68 -13.33 7.61
N ARG A 46 -9.98 -13.54 7.78
CA ARG A 46 -10.72 -14.65 7.14
C ARG A 46 -10.79 -14.52 5.63
N SER A 47 -10.75 -13.29 5.12
CA SER A 47 -10.74 -13.05 3.68
C SER A 47 -9.34 -13.23 3.08
N SER A 48 -8.26 -12.89 3.80
CA SER A 48 -6.89 -12.93 3.29
C SER A 48 -6.29 -14.34 3.24
N SER A 49 -5.39 -14.56 2.28
CA SER A 49 -4.58 -15.78 2.16
C SER A 49 -3.41 -15.79 3.15
N LYS A 50 -2.74 -14.64 3.31
CA LYS A 50 -1.66 -14.43 4.28
C LYS A 50 -1.96 -13.19 5.11
N TYR A 51 -1.64 -13.24 6.40
CA TYR A 51 -1.97 -12.17 7.33
C TYR A 51 -0.83 -11.92 8.33
N ILE A 52 -0.41 -10.66 8.41
CA ILE A 52 0.57 -10.16 9.39
C ILE A 52 -0.18 -9.25 10.36
N ILE A 53 0.01 -9.49 11.67
CA ILE A 53 -0.34 -8.52 12.70
C ILE A 53 0.92 -7.79 13.11
N ASP A 54 0.88 -6.47 12.95
CA ASP A 54 1.88 -5.55 13.48
C ASP A 54 1.42 -5.03 14.83
N SER A 55 2.33 -4.80 15.75
CA SER A 55 2.00 -4.23 17.07
C SER A 55 1.60 -2.77 17.01
N GLY A 56 1.92 -2.10 15.89
CA GLY A 56 1.60 -0.71 15.63
C GLY A 56 2.52 0.23 16.39
N PHE A 57 2.86 1.34 15.74
CA PHE A 57 3.61 2.44 16.32
C PHE A 57 2.83 3.73 16.10
N GLN A 58 2.60 4.50 17.18
CA GLN A 58 2.10 5.87 17.09
C GLN A 58 3.27 6.82 17.32
N GLU A 59 3.71 7.47 16.26
CA GLU A 59 4.74 8.50 16.32
C GLU A 59 4.14 9.76 16.95
N ALA A 60 4.72 10.24 18.05
CA ALA A 60 4.49 11.61 18.48
C ALA A 60 5.16 12.52 17.43
N GLU A 61 4.39 13.30 16.68
CA GLU A 61 4.89 14.17 15.61
C GLU A 61 6.08 15.02 16.10
N SER A 62 7.29 14.74 15.61
CA SER A 62 8.41 15.68 15.70
C SER A 62 9.23 15.66 14.41
N ASN A 63 9.12 16.76 13.65
CA ASN A 63 9.86 17.00 12.42
C ASN A 63 11.34 17.29 12.71
N THR A 64 12.23 16.33 12.54
CA THR A 64 13.65 16.59 12.21
C THR A 64 14.24 15.40 11.45
N ASP A 65 14.75 15.64 10.24
CA ASP A 65 15.38 14.64 9.38
C ASP A 65 16.89 14.62 9.63
N THR A 66 17.46 13.56 10.23
CA THR A 66 18.88 13.22 10.03
C THR A 66 19.12 11.72 10.25
N PRO A 67 19.58 10.95 9.24
CA PRO A 67 20.03 9.58 9.45
C PRO A 67 21.43 9.58 10.09
N VAL A 68 21.58 8.90 11.23
CA VAL A 68 22.86 8.71 11.93
C VAL A 68 23.49 7.38 11.47
N ASN A 69 24.72 7.37 10.96
CA ASN A 69 25.44 6.12 10.64
C ASN A 69 26.32 5.71 11.83
N ALA A 70 25.99 4.62 12.52
CA ALA A 70 26.84 4.02 13.56
C ALA A 70 27.67 2.84 13.01
N THR A 71 28.86 2.63 13.57
CA THR A 71 29.76 1.50 13.26
C THR A 71 29.88 0.54 14.44
N LEU A 72 30.30 -0.70 14.20
CA LEU A 72 30.40 -1.73 15.24
C LEU A 72 31.31 -1.33 16.43
N GLY A 73 32.27 -0.41 16.20
CA GLY A 73 33.13 0.13 17.27
C GLY A 73 32.36 0.93 18.34
N ASP A 74 31.21 1.51 17.99
CA ASP A 74 30.36 2.31 18.89
C ASP A 74 29.70 1.45 20.00
N PHE A 75 29.83 0.13 19.92
CA PHE A 75 29.34 -0.83 20.92
C PHE A 75 30.38 -1.21 21.99
N THR A 76 31.62 -0.72 21.89
CA THR A 76 32.75 -1.18 22.74
C THR A 76 33.32 -0.16 23.74
N GLY A 77 32.61 0.95 24.02
CA GLY A 77 33.06 1.98 24.97
C GLY A 77 32.34 1.94 26.33
N GLU A 78 33.11 1.92 27.42
CA GLU A 78 32.63 2.09 28.81
C GLU A 78 31.88 3.42 28.98
N ALA A 79 30.63 3.35 29.43
CA ALA A 79 29.81 4.51 29.73
C ALA A 79 30.09 5.03 31.16
N THR A 80 30.72 6.21 31.25
CA THR A 80 30.61 7.08 32.43
C THR A 80 29.95 8.39 32.04
N ALA A 81 28.66 8.54 32.33
CA ALA A 81 28.05 9.81 32.72
C ALA A 81 26.59 9.57 33.14
N THR A 82 26.34 9.75 34.44
CA THR A 82 25.03 9.94 35.05
C THR A 82 24.32 11.16 34.46
N THR A 83 23.07 11.00 34.03
CA THR A 83 22.11 12.11 33.91
C THR A 83 20.74 11.62 34.39
N GLU A 84 20.14 12.37 35.32
CA GLU A 84 18.85 12.07 35.96
C GLU A 84 17.66 12.18 34.98
N PRO A 85 16.52 11.53 35.29
CA PRO A 85 15.51 11.19 34.30
C PRO A 85 14.61 12.40 34.01
N ALA A 86 14.66 12.89 32.77
CA ALA A 86 13.56 13.68 32.23
C ALA A 86 12.40 12.70 31.91
N SER A 87 11.21 13.07 32.36
CA SER A 87 9.91 12.41 32.21
C SER A 87 9.79 11.46 31.00
N GLU A 88 9.42 10.21 31.27
CA GLU A 88 9.16 9.15 30.29
C GLU A 88 8.26 9.65 29.14
N PRO A 89 8.75 9.69 27.89
CA PRO A 89 7.85 9.67 26.76
C PRO A 89 7.19 8.29 26.76
N SER A 90 5.88 8.21 26.95
CA SER A 90 5.15 6.95 26.88
C SER A 90 5.26 6.40 25.45
N LEU A 91 6.19 5.47 25.23
CA LEU A 91 6.32 4.73 23.98
C LEU A 91 5.12 3.79 23.85
N SER A 92 4.06 4.27 23.20
CA SER A 92 2.79 3.54 23.04
C SER A 92 2.83 2.62 21.82
N GLY A 93 3.01 1.33 22.07
CA GLY A 93 2.64 0.21 21.20
C GLY A 93 1.73 -0.76 21.97
N ALA A 94 1.10 -1.71 21.30
CA ALA A 94 0.19 -2.64 21.96
C ALA A 94 0.88 -3.48 23.03
N LYS A 95 0.18 -3.79 24.12
CA LYS A 95 0.77 -4.62 25.19
C LYS A 95 1.00 -6.05 24.68
N ILE A 96 1.99 -6.74 25.25
CA ILE A 96 2.30 -8.14 24.90
C ILE A 96 1.03 -9.02 24.96
N ASN A 97 0.22 -8.88 26.01
CA ASN A 97 -1.02 -9.66 26.16
C ASN A 97 -2.03 -9.37 25.03
N GLU A 98 -2.14 -8.11 24.59
CA GLU A 98 -3.07 -7.73 23.52
C GLU A 98 -2.64 -8.35 22.18
N LEU A 99 -1.33 -8.37 21.90
CA LEU A 99 -0.75 -9.06 20.75
C LEU A 99 -0.99 -10.56 20.79
N VAL A 100 -0.79 -11.18 21.97
CA VAL A 100 -0.97 -12.63 22.16
C VAL A 100 -2.44 -13.02 22.00
N ASP A 101 -3.36 -12.27 22.61
CA ASP A 101 -4.80 -12.49 22.48
C ASP A 101 -5.24 -12.35 21.01
N ALA A 102 -4.76 -11.31 20.32
CA ALA A 102 -5.02 -11.13 18.89
C ALA A 102 -4.45 -12.29 18.05
N ALA A 103 -3.27 -12.81 18.39
CA ALA A 103 -2.69 -13.97 17.71
C ALA A 103 -3.56 -15.22 17.85
N TYR A 104 -4.08 -15.50 19.05
CA TYR A 104 -4.96 -16.66 19.28
C TYR A 104 -6.34 -16.50 18.65
N GLU A 105 -6.91 -15.30 18.70
CA GLU A 105 -8.22 -14.99 18.10
C GLU A 105 -8.16 -15.08 16.56
N ARG A 106 -7.14 -14.45 15.97
CA ARG A 106 -7.09 -14.17 14.53
C ARG A 106 -6.20 -15.17 13.79
N ARG A 107 -5.31 -15.89 14.49
CA ARG A 107 -4.37 -16.87 13.91
C ARG A 107 -3.64 -16.30 12.69
N PRO A 108 -2.90 -15.18 12.85
CA PRO A 108 -2.11 -14.63 11.75
C PRO A 108 -1.02 -15.62 11.35
N ASP A 109 -0.53 -15.53 10.11
CA ASP A 109 0.61 -16.32 9.67
C ASP A 109 1.89 -15.81 10.36
N TYR A 110 1.98 -14.48 10.53
CA TYR A 110 3.09 -13.83 11.20
C TYR A 110 2.62 -12.77 12.20
N ILE A 111 3.44 -12.56 13.23
CA ILE A 111 3.28 -11.45 14.17
C ILE A 111 4.58 -10.68 14.31
N ILE A 112 4.49 -9.37 14.42
CA ILE A 112 5.61 -8.46 14.63
C ILE A 112 5.44 -7.86 16.03
N PRO A 113 6.35 -8.15 16.98
CA PRO A 113 6.33 -7.54 18.31
C PRO A 113 6.64 -6.04 18.25
N ASN A 114 6.37 -5.35 19.36
CA ASN A 114 6.77 -3.95 19.51
C ASN A 114 8.27 -3.76 19.31
N ASP A 115 8.60 -2.65 18.65
CA ASP A 115 9.93 -2.12 18.51
C ASP A 115 10.05 -0.74 19.18
N THR A 116 11.26 -0.19 19.12
CA THR A 116 11.51 1.24 19.31
C THR A 116 12.03 1.77 17.99
N VAL A 117 11.33 2.76 17.41
CA VAL A 117 11.74 3.38 16.15
C VAL A 117 12.84 4.40 16.37
N ASN A 118 13.85 4.39 15.51
CA ASN A 118 14.85 5.45 15.46
C ASN A 118 14.17 6.76 15.02
N THR A 119 14.09 7.71 15.96
CA THR A 119 13.52 9.05 15.75
C THR A 119 14.55 10.07 16.20
N PRO A 120 14.37 11.37 15.92
CA PRO A 120 15.32 12.39 16.37
C PRO A 120 15.49 12.47 17.89
N ASN A 121 14.55 11.90 18.65
CA ASN A 121 14.58 11.84 20.11
C ASN A 121 15.06 10.48 20.64
N VAL A 122 15.33 9.52 19.76
CA VAL A 122 15.79 8.18 20.12
C VAL A 122 16.99 7.82 19.27
N GLU A 123 18.16 7.85 19.91
CA GLU A 123 19.42 7.47 19.28
C GLU A 123 19.36 6.05 18.69
N MET A 124 20.06 5.84 17.57
CA MET A 124 20.06 4.58 16.85
C MET A 124 20.39 3.38 17.74
N ARG A 125 21.39 3.53 18.60
CA ARG A 125 21.81 2.48 19.51
C ARG A 125 20.71 2.11 20.50
N THR A 126 20.06 3.12 21.09
CA THR A 126 18.91 2.94 21.98
C THR A 126 17.77 2.24 21.26
N ALA A 127 17.46 2.64 20.03
CA ALA A 127 16.43 1.99 19.22
C ALA A 127 16.72 0.50 18.97
N ILE A 128 17.98 0.14 18.72
CA ILE A 128 18.44 -1.25 18.56
C ILE A 128 18.32 -2.04 19.87
N GLU A 129 18.89 -1.52 20.95
CA GLU A 129 18.92 -2.19 22.26
C GLU A 129 17.51 -2.40 22.81
N GLU A 130 16.67 -1.35 22.82
CA GLU A 130 15.30 -1.43 23.30
C GLU A 130 14.40 -2.33 22.43
N THR A 131 14.59 -2.33 21.10
CA THR A 131 13.86 -3.24 20.22
C THR A 131 14.22 -4.69 20.56
N ALA A 132 15.51 -4.99 20.73
CA ALA A 132 15.96 -6.32 21.09
C ALA A 132 15.40 -6.77 22.46
N GLU A 133 15.36 -5.88 23.45
CA GLU A 133 14.78 -6.14 24.78
C GLU A 133 13.27 -6.40 24.71
N LYS A 134 12.52 -5.58 23.97
CA LYS A 134 11.07 -5.75 23.77
C LYS A 134 10.74 -7.07 23.09
N VAL A 135 11.50 -7.43 22.05
CA VAL A 135 11.34 -8.72 21.36
C VAL A 135 11.71 -9.87 22.30
N ALA A 136 12.77 -9.75 23.10
CA ALA A 136 13.12 -10.77 24.09
C ALA A 136 12.00 -11.01 25.10
N ALA A 137 11.44 -9.91 25.66
CA ALA A 137 10.32 -9.98 26.59
C ALA A 137 9.08 -10.63 25.96
N PHE A 138 8.78 -10.33 24.69
CA PHE A 138 7.69 -11.00 23.97
C PHE A 138 7.96 -12.50 23.81
N LEU A 139 9.17 -12.88 23.43
CA LEU A 139 9.56 -14.29 23.25
C LEU A 139 9.62 -15.10 24.56
N ASP A 140 9.87 -14.45 25.68
CA ASP A 140 9.80 -15.08 27.01
C ASP A 140 8.36 -15.22 27.50
N HIS A 141 7.45 -14.40 27.00
CA HIS A 141 6.03 -14.49 27.30
C HIS A 141 5.31 -15.59 26.52
N VAL A 142 5.72 -15.87 25.27
CA VAL A 142 5.06 -16.87 24.42
C VAL A 142 5.75 -18.22 24.46
N ASP A 143 4.94 -19.29 24.53
CA ASP A 143 5.41 -20.66 24.27
C ASP A 143 5.44 -20.91 22.76
N GLU A 144 6.64 -20.90 22.19
CA GLU A 144 6.86 -21.07 20.75
C GLU A 144 6.35 -22.41 20.19
N THR A 145 6.19 -23.43 21.04
CA THR A 145 5.71 -24.74 20.59
C THR A 145 4.20 -24.77 20.34
N THR A 146 3.46 -23.82 20.94
CA THR A 146 2.00 -23.74 20.89
C THR A 146 1.49 -22.43 20.31
N PHE A 147 2.33 -21.40 20.21
CA PHE A 147 1.97 -20.09 19.69
C PHE A 147 1.53 -20.16 18.21
N PRO A 148 0.40 -19.55 17.82
CA PRO A 148 -0.26 -19.81 16.54
C PRO A 148 0.36 -19.07 15.34
N ALA A 149 1.44 -18.32 15.53
CA ALA A 149 2.01 -17.45 14.50
C ALA A 149 3.55 -17.49 14.51
N THR A 150 4.17 -17.22 13.36
CA THR A 150 5.62 -17.05 13.29
C THR A 150 6.00 -15.63 13.67
N VAL A 151 6.88 -15.48 14.67
CA VAL A 151 7.38 -14.16 15.08
C VAL A 151 8.40 -13.66 14.06
N ILE A 152 8.15 -12.49 13.47
CA ILE A 152 9.11 -11.75 12.66
C ILE A 152 9.79 -10.71 13.56
N VAL A 153 11.12 -10.71 13.60
CA VAL A 153 11.91 -9.78 14.42
C VAL A 153 12.06 -8.45 13.67
N PRO A 154 11.50 -7.33 14.19
CA PRO A 154 11.71 -6.01 13.58
C PRO A 154 13.16 -5.56 13.80
N LEU A 155 13.80 -5.09 12.74
CA LEU A 155 15.14 -4.52 12.75
C LEU A 155 15.06 -3.03 12.44
N GLN A 156 15.63 -2.24 13.33
CA GLN A 156 15.94 -0.83 13.11
C GLN A 156 17.18 -0.64 12.22
N PRO A 157 17.23 0.42 11.39
CA PRO A 157 18.46 0.85 10.75
C PRO A 157 19.52 1.20 11.81
N ASN A 158 20.80 0.93 11.61
CA ASN A 158 21.40 0.16 10.51
C ASN A 158 21.14 -1.35 10.68
N HIS A 159 20.41 -1.96 9.74
CA HIS A 159 19.90 -3.34 9.88
C HIS A 159 21.00 -4.39 9.96
N ALA A 160 22.10 -4.21 9.22
CA ALA A 160 23.23 -5.14 9.25
C ALA A 160 23.88 -5.16 10.63
N LEU A 161 24.01 -3.98 11.24
CA LEU A 161 24.56 -3.81 12.57
C LEU A 161 23.60 -4.37 13.64
N HIS A 162 22.30 -4.08 13.52
CA HIS A 162 21.30 -4.62 14.45
C HIS A 162 21.30 -6.15 14.40
N PHE A 163 21.33 -6.76 13.21
CA PHE A 163 21.41 -8.20 13.08
C PHE A 163 22.68 -8.79 13.72
N ALA A 164 23.84 -8.15 13.54
CA ALA A 164 25.09 -8.56 14.21
C ALA A 164 24.98 -8.44 15.74
N TYR A 165 24.39 -7.36 16.24
CA TYR A 165 24.12 -7.17 17.67
C TYR A 165 23.21 -8.28 18.23
N LEU A 166 22.17 -8.68 17.50
CA LEU A 166 21.32 -9.81 17.90
C LEU A 166 22.09 -11.13 17.90
N ALA A 167 22.99 -11.35 16.94
CA ALA A 167 23.78 -12.58 16.89
C ALA A 167 24.70 -12.74 18.12
N GLU A 168 25.22 -11.63 18.63
CA GLU A 168 26.08 -11.58 19.83
C GLU A 168 25.28 -11.63 21.14
N ASN A 169 24.24 -10.81 21.27
CA ASN A 169 23.55 -10.57 22.55
C ASN A 169 22.23 -11.34 22.69
N TYR A 170 21.55 -11.63 21.58
CA TYR A 170 20.23 -12.25 21.54
C TYR A 170 20.15 -13.41 20.53
N PRO A 171 20.98 -14.46 20.67
CA PRO A 171 21.13 -15.50 19.64
C PRO A 171 19.84 -16.27 19.34
N ARG A 172 18.88 -16.31 20.27
CA ARG A 172 17.53 -16.87 20.04
C ARG A 172 16.75 -16.07 18.99
N GLN A 173 16.90 -14.74 18.98
CA GLN A 173 16.28 -13.86 18.00
C GLN A 173 16.95 -13.99 16.63
N ALA A 174 18.29 -13.93 16.59
CA ALA A 174 19.05 -14.04 15.34
C ALA A 174 18.81 -15.38 14.61
N LYS A 175 18.60 -16.48 15.34
CA LYS A 175 18.34 -17.82 14.77
C LYS A 175 16.92 -18.04 14.23
N ARG A 176 15.96 -17.12 14.47
CA ARG A 176 14.58 -17.29 13.99
C ARG A 176 14.45 -17.27 12.47
N GLY A 177 15.36 -16.58 11.79
CA GLY A 177 15.37 -16.51 10.34
C GLY A 177 14.20 -15.74 9.72
N HIS A 178 13.49 -14.91 10.49
CA HIS A 178 12.38 -14.08 10.02
C HIS A 178 12.58 -12.65 10.52
N PHE A 179 12.82 -11.72 9.60
CA PHE A 179 13.16 -10.33 9.92
C PHE A 179 12.28 -9.35 9.16
N ALA A 180 11.95 -8.23 9.79
CA ALA A 180 11.33 -7.09 9.13
C ALA A 180 12.28 -5.90 9.16
N LEU A 181 12.54 -5.29 8.01
CA LEU A 181 13.42 -4.13 7.88
C LEU A 181 12.57 -2.86 7.99
N GLY A 182 12.61 -2.21 9.16
CA GLY A 182 11.89 -0.96 9.47
C GLY A 182 12.72 0.30 9.24
N GLY A 183 12.14 1.47 9.49
CA GLY A 183 12.87 2.75 9.54
C GLY A 183 13.42 3.29 8.21
N MET A 184 12.93 2.79 7.07
CA MET A 184 13.44 3.17 5.74
C MET A 184 12.58 4.23 5.01
N LYS A 185 11.52 4.73 5.64
CA LYS A 185 10.54 5.64 5.02
C LYS A 185 11.17 6.95 4.51
N ASN A 186 12.15 7.49 5.23
CA ASN A 186 12.79 8.77 4.92
C ASN A 186 14.05 8.62 4.05
N LEU A 187 14.43 7.39 3.71
CA LEU A 187 15.55 7.13 2.80
C LEU A 187 15.12 7.30 1.35
N THR A 188 16.05 7.74 0.49
CA THR A 188 15.81 7.72 -0.95
C THR A 188 15.67 6.26 -1.44
N PRO A 189 14.96 6.01 -2.55
CA PRO A 189 14.81 4.65 -3.09
C PRO A 189 16.12 3.89 -3.29
N THR A 190 17.19 4.57 -3.69
CA THR A 190 18.52 3.97 -3.86
C THR A 190 19.14 3.58 -2.52
N GLU A 191 18.99 4.42 -1.49
CA GLU A 191 19.45 4.11 -0.14
C GLU A 191 18.65 2.96 0.49
N GLN A 192 17.34 2.88 0.27
CA GLN A 192 16.53 1.75 0.70
C GLN A 192 17.06 0.43 0.13
N VAL A 193 17.31 0.38 -1.18
CA VAL A 193 17.88 -0.81 -1.84
C VAL A 193 19.27 -1.13 -1.30
N ALA A 194 20.11 -0.12 -1.05
CA ALA A 194 21.43 -0.31 -0.46
C ALA A 194 21.33 -0.90 0.95
N CYS A 195 20.42 -0.41 1.80
CA CYS A 195 20.19 -0.96 3.15
C CYS A 195 19.77 -2.42 3.10
N ILE A 196 18.85 -2.79 2.20
CA ILE A 196 18.42 -4.19 2.03
C ILE A 196 19.60 -5.08 1.61
N LYS A 197 20.43 -4.61 0.67
CA LYS A 197 21.62 -5.34 0.21
C LYS A 197 22.66 -5.50 1.33
N SER A 198 22.95 -4.45 2.07
CA SER A 198 23.87 -4.50 3.22
C SER A 198 23.39 -5.48 4.30
N PHE A 199 22.08 -5.54 4.56
CA PHE A 199 21.52 -6.57 5.44
C PHE A 199 21.78 -7.99 4.89
N ARG A 200 21.53 -8.21 3.59
CA ARG A 200 21.75 -9.51 2.94
C ARG A 200 23.21 -9.95 2.93
N GLU A 201 24.16 -9.02 2.89
CA GLU A 201 25.59 -9.34 3.00
C GLU A 201 25.95 -9.98 4.35
N VAL A 202 25.30 -9.56 5.44
CA VAL A 202 25.56 -10.09 6.79
C VAL A 202 24.67 -11.28 7.14
N ALA A 203 23.38 -11.22 6.82
CA ALA A 203 22.40 -12.25 7.19
C ALA A 203 22.30 -13.39 6.16
N GLY A 204 22.82 -13.19 4.95
CA GLY A 204 22.65 -14.10 3.82
C GLY A 204 21.22 -14.13 3.26
N TYR A 205 20.98 -15.10 2.38
CA TYR A 205 19.71 -15.24 1.66
C TYR A 205 18.79 -16.33 2.24
N ALA A 206 19.22 -17.03 3.29
CA ALA A 206 18.40 -18.04 3.95
C ALA A 206 17.24 -17.46 4.79
N PRO A 207 17.40 -16.32 5.50
CA PRO A 207 16.29 -15.73 6.26
C PRO A 207 15.18 -15.19 5.36
N TYR A 208 13.94 -15.32 5.84
CA TYR A 208 12.78 -14.58 5.36
C TYR A 208 12.90 -13.11 5.76
N VAL A 209 12.70 -12.21 4.80
CA VAL A 209 12.78 -10.77 5.00
C VAL A 209 11.53 -10.08 4.47
N HIS A 210 10.92 -9.28 5.33
CA HIS A 210 9.86 -8.33 5.01
C HIS A 210 10.44 -6.92 5.00
N ALA A 211 10.12 -6.10 4.00
CA ALA A 211 10.46 -4.67 4.05
C ALA A 211 9.23 -3.83 4.39
N PHE A 212 9.38 -2.98 5.40
CA PHE A 212 8.32 -2.11 5.87
C PHE A 212 8.31 -0.76 5.19
N GLY A 213 7.16 -0.35 4.66
CA GLY A 213 6.88 1.04 4.31
C GLY A 213 7.86 1.68 3.31
N VAL A 214 8.52 0.87 2.48
CA VAL A 214 9.54 1.30 1.51
C VAL A 214 8.95 2.06 0.32
N GLY A 215 7.62 2.05 0.19
CA GLY A 215 6.92 2.69 -0.92
C GLY A 215 7.17 1.99 -2.25
N SER A 216 6.53 2.47 -3.30
CA SER A 216 6.39 1.73 -4.57
C SER A 216 7.18 2.38 -5.71
N SER A 217 8.41 2.78 -5.41
CA SER A 217 9.31 3.45 -6.36
C SER A 217 9.78 2.49 -7.47
N ARG A 218 10.08 3.04 -8.66
CA ARG A 218 10.63 2.24 -9.76
C ARG A 218 11.97 1.59 -9.43
N VAL A 219 12.82 2.30 -8.67
CA VAL A 219 14.14 1.81 -8.28
C VAL A 219 14.02 0.55 -7.43
N LEU A 220 13.15 0.56 -6.41
CA LEU A 220 12.91 -0.61 -5.58
C LEU A 220 12.30 -1.76 -6.39
N ILE A 221 11.26 -1.48 -7.19
CA ILE A 221 10.57 -2.50 -8.00
C ILE A 221 11.55 -3.17 -8.96
N GLN A 222 12.40 -2.39 -9.63
CA GLN A 222 13.42 -2.93 -10.52
C GLN A 222 14.44 -3.79 -9.76
N ALA A 223 14.94 -3.32 -8.61
CA ALA A 223 15.87 -4.08 -7.79
C ALA A 223 15.29 -5.45 -7.37
N LEU A 224 14.02 -5.49 -6.95
CA LEU A 224 13.33 -6.73 -6.58
C LEU A 224 13.09 -7.65 -7.77
N ARG A 225 12.81 -7.09 -8.95
CA ARG A 225 12.64 -7.89 -10.18
C ARG A 225 13.94 -8.51 -10.65
N GLU A 226 15.05 -7.77 -10.56
CA GLU A 226 16.38 -8.23 -10.97
C GLU A 226 16.99 -9.22 -9.97
N ASP A 227 16.75 -9.02 -8.68
CA ASP A 227 17.19 -9.91 -7.60
C ASP A 227 16.03 -10.24 -6.65
N PRO A 228 15.17 -11.22 -7.02
CA PRO A 228 14.06 -11.68 -6.21
C PRO A 228 14.44 -12.17 -4.81
N ALA A 229 15.71 -12.53 -4.59
CA ALA A 229 16.15 -13.06 -3.32
C ALA A 229 16.34 -11.96 -2.25
N LEU A 230 16.34 -10.68 -2.64
CA LEU A 230 16.50 -9.55 -1.74
C LEU A 230 15.43 -9.52 -0.64
N LEU A 231 14.17 -9.76 -0.98
CA LEU A 231 13.05 -9.78 -0.04
C LEU A 231 12.13 -10.96 -0.35
N GLN A 232 11.43 -11.46 0.66
CA GLN A 232 10.34 -12.41 0.45
C GLN A 232 8.98 -11.71 0.43
N SER A 233 8.89 -10.54 1.07
CA SER A 233 7.66 -9.75 1.10
C SER A 233 7.92 -8.26 1.31
N VAL A 234 6.94 -7.46 0.94
CA VAL A 234 6.94 -5.99 1.08
C VAL A 234 5.52 -5.51 1.32
N ASP A 235 5.33 -4.48 2.13
CA ASP A 235 4.06 -3.77 2.22
C ASP A 235 4.10 -2.41 1.52
N PHE A 236 2.99 -2.04 0.87
CA PHE A 236 2.83 -0.73 0.24
C PHE A 236 1.61 0.00 0.81
N SER A 237 1.86 1.08 1.55
CA SER A 237 0.82 2.05 1.94
C SER A 237 0.58 3.12 0.86
N THR A 238 1.51 3.27 -0.09
CA THR A 238 1.45 4.30 -1.15
C THR A 238 0.13 4.29 -1.94
N PRO A 239 -0.40 3.13 -2.40
CA PRO A 239 -1.69 3.10 -3.10
C PRO A 239 -2.83 3.66 -2.25
N GLN A 240 -2.82 3.39 -0.94
CA GLN A 240 -3.84 3.90 -0.02
C GLN A 240 -3.75 5.42 0.13
N HIS A 241 -2.54 5.96 0.32
CA HIS A 241 -2.33 7.41 0.40
C HIS A 241 -2.69 8.13 -0.90
N HIS A 242 -2.39 7.51 -2.05
CA HIS A 242 -2.80 8.04 -3.35
C HIS A 242 -4.32 8.10 -3.45
N ALA A 243 -5.01 6.99 -3.22
CA ALA A 243 -6.46 6.93 -3.30
C ALA A 243 -7.19 7.85 -2.30
N SER A 244 -6.64 8.07 -1.10
CA SER A 244 -7.20 8.99 -0.11
C SER A 244 -6.96 10.45 -0.44
N SER A 245 -5.91 10.76 -1.19
CA SER A 245 -5.55 12.13 -1.59
C SER A 245 -5.96 12.50 -3.01
N GLY A 246 -6.79 11.68 -3.66
CA GLY A 246 -7.26 11.92 -5.03
C GLY A 246 -6.13 11.84 -6.07
N ARG A 247 -5.12 11.01 -5.81
CA ARG A 247 -3.97 10.79 -6.68
C ARG A 247 -3.92 9.35 -7.16
N ILE A 248 -3.18 9.13 -8.25
CA ILE A 248 -2.77 7.81 -8.73
C ILE A 248 -1.29 7.85 -9.13
N ALA A 249 -0.63 6.71 -9.16
CA ALA A 249 0.71 6.62 -9.74
C ALA A 249 0.70 7.00 -11.23
N GLY A 250 1.49 7.99 -11.63
CA GLY A 250 1.76 8.31 -13.03
C GLY A 250 2.78 7.35 -13.65
N THR A 251 3.15 7.59 -14.92
CA THR A 251 4.06 6.74 -15.71
C THR A 251 5.40 6.44 -15.03
N SER A 252 5.97 7.42 -14.31
CA SER A 252 7.22 7.25 -13.56
C SER A 252 7.00 6.90 -12.09
N ARG A 253 5.80 6.49 -11.70
CA ARG A 253 5.33 6.36 -10.30
C ARG A 253 5.31 7.68 -9.53
N ILE A 254 5.51 8.81 -10.21
CA ILE A 254 5.27 10.16 -9.66
C ILE A 254 3.76 10.34 -9.58
N PRO A 255 3.20 10.69 -8.42
CA PRO A 255 1.75 10.74 -8.27
C PRO A 255 1.14 11.91 -9.04
N ILE A 256 0.04 11.64 -9.73
CA ILE A 256 -0.74 12.63 -10.48
C ILE A 256 -2.08 12.80 -9.77
N TYR A 257 -2.50 14.05 -9.58
CA TYR A 257 -3.81 14.36 -9.03
C TYR A 257 -4.89 14.16 -10.11
N VAL A 258 -5.90 13.35 -9.77
CA VAL A 258 -7.02 13.01 -10.66
C VAL A 258 -8.38 13.40 -10.05
N GLY A 259 -8.37 14.02 -8.88
CA GLY A 259 -9.58 14.39 -8.15
C GLY A 259 -9.86 13.48 -6.96
N THR A 260 -10.40 14.06 -5.89
CA THR A 260 -10.83 13.30 -4.71
C THR A 260 -12.28 12.86 -4.88
N ALA A 261 -12.54 11.56 -4.77
CA ALA A 261 -13.91 11.05 -4.77
C ALA A 261 -14.67 11.57 -3.54
N GLN A 262 -15.85 12.15 -3.78
CA GLN A 262 -16.76 12.66 -2.74
C GLN A 262 -18.11 11.94 -2.82
N GLY A 263 -18.88 11.96 -1.73
CA GLY A 263 -20.21 11.35 -1.67
C GLY A 263 -20.24 9.92 -1.12
N THR A 264 -21.41 9.30 -1.21
CA THR A 264 -21.75 8.02 -0.53
C THR A 264 -20.90 6.83 -0.97
N ASP A 265 -20.42 6.85 -2.21
CA ASP A 265 -19.63 5.77 -2.81
C ASP A 265 -18.13 6.09 -2.95
N SER A 266 -17.67 7.19 -2.36
CA SER A 266 -16.25 7.61 -2.38
C SER A 266 -15.30 6.50 -1.94
N ALA A 267 -15.67 5.74 -0.91
CA ALA A 267 -14.88 4.60 -0.43
C ALA A 267 -14.74 3.46 -1.46
N SER A 268 -15.77 3.23 -2.29
CA SER A 268 -15.74 2.23 -3.37
C SER A 268 -14.80 2.67 -4.49
N THR A 269 -14.85 3.96 -4.87
CA THR A 269 -13.94 4.54 -5.85
C THR A 269 -12.49 4.49 -5.36
N SER A 270 -12.21 4.93 -4.14
CA SER A 270 -10.86 4.82 -3.55
C SER A 270 -10.37 3.37 -3.50
N ALA A 271 -11.25 2.40 -3.20
CA ALA A 271 -10.90 0.99 -3.22
C ALA A 271 -10.53 0.49 -4.64
N GLN A 272 -11.21 0.96 -5.68
CA GLN A 272 -10.88 0.63 -7.06
C GLN A 272 -9.54 1.24 -7.49
N LEU A 273 -9.27 2.50 -7.13
CA LEU A 273 -7.98 3.15 -7.40
C LEU A 273 -6.81 2.42 -6.72
N MET A 274 -6.96 2.07 -5.44
CA MET A 274 -5.98 1.24 -4.72
C MET A 274 -5.78 -0.11 -5.41
N SER A 275 -6.86 -0.78 -5.79
CA SER A 275 -6.78 -2.07 -6.48
C SER A 275 -6.04 -1.97 -7.81
N ALA A 276 -6.28 -0.92 -8.59
CA ALA A 276 -5.62 -0.72 -9.87
C ALA A 276 -4.12 -0.54 -9.68
N GLU A 277 -3.71 0.31 -8.73
CA GLU A 277 -2.30 0.55 -8.47
C GLU A 277 -1.58 -0.67 -7.88
N LEU A 278 -2.22 -1.45 -7.01
CA LEU A 278 -1.64 -2.72 -6.50
C LEU A 278 -1.47 -3.77 -7.60
N VAL A 279 -2.43 -3.88 -8.52
CA VAL A 279 -2.31 -4.78 -9.68
C VAL A 279 -1.19 -4.32 -10.61
N ASP A 280 -1.04 -3.01 -10.85
CA ASP A 280 0.08 -2.44 -11.60
C ASP A 280 1.43 -2.78 -10.95
N ILE A 281 1.56 -2.59 -9.63
CA ILE A 281 2.78 -2.97 -8.89
C ILE A 281 3.07 -4.47 -9.02
N ALA A 282 2.05 -5.32 -8.86
CA ALA A 282 2.19 -6.76 -8.98
C ALA A 282 2.62 -7.18 -10.40
N ARG A 283 2.12 -6.52 -11.45
CA ARG A 283 2.57 -6.74 -12.84
C ARG A 283 4.03 -6.32 -13.02
N MET A 284 4.43 -5.17 -12.51
CA MET A 284 5.82 -4.71 -12.61
C MET A 284 6.80 -5.65 -11.89
N LEU A 285 6.37 -6.25 -10.78
CA LEU A 285 7.12 -7.26 -10.03
C LEU A 285 6.99 -8.68 -10.61
N SER A 286 6.17 -8.89 -11.64
CA SER A 286 5.97 -10.21 -12.22
C SER A 286 6.91 -10.46 -13.41
N PRO A 287 7.64 -11.59 -13.44
CA PRO A 287 8.39 -11.99 -14.62
C PRO A 287 7.49 -12.62 -15.69
N THR A 288 6.24 -12.96 -15.35
CA THR A 288 5.32 -13.72 -16.21
C THR A 288 4.17 -12.88 -16.78
N MET A 289 3.82 -11.76 -16.15
CA MET A 289 2.74 -10.88 -16.62
C MET A 289 3.31 -9.77 -17.50
N THR A 290 3.67 -10.13 -18.74
CA THR A 290 4.38 -9.25 -19.68
C THR A 290 3.51 -8.71 -20.80
N SER A 291 2.27 -9.18 -20.92
CA SER A 291 1.31 -8.78 -21.95
C SER A 291 -0.01 -8.30 -21.34
N ASP A 292 -0.85 -7.66 -22.14
CA ASP A 292 -2.20 -7.27 -21.71
C ASP A 292 -3.17 -8.45 -21.60
N GLU A 293 -2.89 -9.56 -22.28
CA GLU A 293 -3.68 -10.79 -22.19
C GLU A 293 -3.58 -11.45 -20.81
N ASP A 294 -2.50 -11.16 -20.07
CA ASP A 294 -2.30 -11.64 -18.69
C ASP A 294 -3.30 -11.01 -17.71
N VAL A 295 -3.93 -9.90 -18.09
CA VAL A 295 -5.00 -9.26 -17.34
C VAL A 295 -6.32 -9.54 -18.02
N ARG A 296 -7.21 -10.28 -17.34
CA ARG A 296 -8.55 -10.52 -17.86
C ARG A 296 -9.38 -9.24 -17.78
N VAL A 297 -9.45 -8.52 -18.89
CA VAL A 297 -10.41 -7.43 -19.06
C VAL A 297 -11.81 -8.02 -19.05
N ARG A 298 -12.66 -7.54 -18.14
CA ARG A 298 -14.07 -7.97 -18.05
C ARG A 298 -14.93 -7.19 -19.05
N TRP A 299 -14.74 -7.45 -20.34
CA TRP A 299 -15.55 -6.86 -21.40
C TRP A 299 -17.05 -7.08 -21.16
N ASP A 300 -17.43 -8.25 -20.60
CA ASP A 300 -18.81 -8.57 -20.23
C ASP A 300 -19.43 -7.63 -19.19
N GLN A 301 -18.60 -7.06 -18.31
CA GLN A 301 -19.02 -6.12 -17.29
C GLN A 301 -19.07 -4.72 -17.84
N PHE A 302 -18.12 -4.36 -18.70
CA PHE A 302 -18.18 -3.12 -19.45
C PHE A 302 -19.47 -3.04 -20.28
N GLU A 303 -19.83 -4.10 -21.01
CA GLU A 303 -21.09 -4.20 -21.74
C GLU A 303 -22.32 -4.07 -20.83
N LYS A 304 -22.31 -4.66 -19.62
CA LYS A 304 -23.41 -4.51 -18.66
C LYS A 304 -23.55 -3.08 -18.14
N TYR A 305 -22.42 -2.42 -17.86
CA TYR A 305 -22.43 -1.01 -17.45
C TYR A 305 -22.89 -0.12 -18.60
N HIS A 306 -22.42 -0.38 -19.83
CA HIS A 306 -22.86 0.31 -21.04
C HIS A 306 -24.36 0.19 -21.21
N LYS A 307 -24.92 -1.03 -21.20
CA LYS A 307 -26.36 -1.28 -21.30
C LYS A 307 -27.17 -0.63 -20.18
N ARG A 308 -26.63 -0.61 -18.96
CA ARG A 308 -27.28 0.07 -17.84
C ARG A 308 -27.28 1.58 -18.04
N LEU A 309 -26.20 2.15 -18.56
CA LEU A 309 -26.11 3.57 -18.90
C LEU A 309 -27.08 3.89 -20.03
N GLU A 310 -27.13 3.08 -21.09
CA GLU A 310 -28.09 3.21 -22.19
C GLU A 310 -29.53 3.23 -21.65
N ASN A 311 -29.88 2.27 -20.79
CA ASN A 311 -31.21 2.21 -20.19
C ASN A 311 -31.50 3.41 -19.30
N ASN A 312 -30.54 3.87 -18.49
CA ASN A 312 -30.73 5.06 -17.65
C ASN A 312 -30.97 6.32 -18.49
N ILE A 313 -30.27 6.45 -19.63
CA ILE A 313 -30.45 7.56 -20.57
C ILE A 313 -31.82 7.47 -21.25
N LEU A 314 -32.25 6.28 -21.68
CA LEU A 314 -33.59 6.07 -22.23
C LEU A 314 -34.70 6.30 -21.19
N ASP A 315 -34.48 5.93 -19.93
CA ASP A 315 -35.44 6.18 -18.85
C ASP A 315 -35.57 7.69 -18.55
N ALA A 316 -34.47 8.44 -18.65
CA ALA A 316 -34.45 9.90 -18.49
C ALA A 316 -35.00 10.64 -19.73
N ASN A 317 -34.68 10.13 -20.92
CA ASN A 317 -35.04 10.68 -22.21
C ASN A 317 -35.54 9.57 -23.16
N PRO A 318 -36.84 9.22 -23.11
CA PRO A 318 -37.40 8.10 -23.86
C PRO A 318 -37.31 8.23 -25.38
N ASP A 319 -37.16 9.45 -25.87
CA ASP A 319 -37.05 9.77 -27.30
C ASP A 319 -35.57 9.84 -27.76
N PHE A 320 -34.61 9.42 -26.93
CA PHE A 320 -33.19 9.43 -27.28
C PHE A 320 -32.87 8.42 -28.39
N GLU A 321 -32.54 8.92 -29.57
CA GLU A 321 -32.22 8.10 -30.74
C GLU A 321 -30.75 7.67 -30.76
N TRP A 322 -30.46 6.47 -30.21
CA TRP A 322 -29.12 5.86 -30.25
C TRP A 322 -28.57 5.74 -31.67
N GLU A 323 -29.41 5.37 -32.65
CA GLU A 323 -29.01 5.28 -34.06
C GLU A 323 -28.56 6.63 -34.64
N LEU A 324 -29.16 7.73 -34.19
CA LEU A 324 -28.76 9.08 -34.61
C LEU A 324 -27.40 9.46 -34.01
N LEU A 325 -27.14 9.12 -32.75
CA LEU A 325 -25.83 9.33 -32.11
C LEU A 325 -24.74 8.47 -32.78
N GLU A 326 -25.02 7.19 -33.01
CA GLU A 326 -24.09 6.25 -33.64
C GLU A 326 -23.79 6.64 -35.09
N SER A 327 -24.80 7.08 -35.85
CA SER A 327 -24.60 7.63 -37.20
C SER A 327 -23.73 8.89 -37.21
N ARG A 328 -23.90 9.78 -36.20
CA ARG A 328 -23.07 10.98 -36.04
C ARG A 328 -21.65 10.67 -35.58
N TYR A 329 -21.44 9.65 -34.74
CA TYR A 329 -20.12 9.27 -34.27
C TYR A 329 -19.30 8.57 -35.37
N ASN A 330 -19.92 7.66 -36.12
CA ASN A 330 -19.29 7.06 -37.30
C ASN A 330 -18.95 8.14 -38.35
N SER A 331 -19.80 9.16 -38.49
CA SER A 331 -19.48 10.30 -39.36
C SER A 331 -18.31 11.15 -38.84
N LEU A 332 -18.09 11.20 -37.51
CA LEU A 332 -16.97 11.90 -36.89
C LEU A 332 -15.65 11.12 -37.05
N ASP A 333 -15.66 9.80 -36.90
CA ASP A 333 -14.50 8.94 -37.17
C ASP A 333 -14.14 8.94 -38.66
N GLU A 334 -15.14 8.94 -39.56
CA GLU A 334 -14.92 9.15 -41.00
C GLU A 334 -14.37 10.56 -41.30
N LEU A 335 -14.83 11.59 -40.59
CA LEU A 335 -14.29 12.96 -40.69
C LEU A 335 -12.83 13.00 -40.22
N LEU A 336 -12.52 12.43 -39.06
CA LEU A 336 -11.17 12.38 -38.49
C LEU A 336 -10.22 11.52 -39.33
N ALA A 337 -10.72 10.48 -39.99
CA ALA A 337 -9.94 9.64 -40.91
C ALA A 337 -9.69 10.29 -42.29
N THR A 338 -10.48 11.31 -42.66
CA THR A 338 -10.38 12.02 -43.94
C THR A 338 -9.79 13.43 -43.82
N SER A 339 -9.53 13.90 -42.60
CA SER A 339 -8.92 15.20 -42.32
C SER A 339 -7.41 15.06 -42.12
N ASP A 340 -6.60 15.87 -42.81
CA ASP A 340 -5.19 16.06 -42.42
C ASP A 340 -5.12 16.84 -41.10
N ALA A 341 -4.05 16.63 -40.32
CA ALA A 341 -3.93 17.10 -38.93
C ALA A 341 -4.07 18.62 -38.72
N ASP A 342 -4.03 19.41 -39.80
CA ASP A 342 -4.18 20.88 -39.79
C ASP A 342 -5.61 21.35 -40.11
N ASP A 343 -6.53 20.45 -40.49
CA ASP A 343 -7.91 20.77 -40.94
C ASP A 343 -9.00 20.44 -39.90
N ILE A 344 -8.62 20.07 -38.67
CA ILE A 344 -9.60 19.84 -37.61
C ILE A 344 -10.22 21.17 -37.19
N ASP A 345 -11.44 21.42 -37.65
CA ASP A 345 -12.23 22.60 -37.28
C ASP A 345 -12.54 22.55 -35.76
N THR A 346 -11.68 23.24 -35.01
CA THR A 346 -11.77 23.35 -33.55
C THR A 346 -13.07 23.98 -33.09
N ASP A 347 -13.71 24.81 -33.92
CA ASP A 347 -14.98 25.45 -33.56
C ASP A 347 -16.13 24.43 -33.61
N LEU A 348 -16.08 23.45 -34.51
CA LEU A 348 -17.05 22.35 -34.58
C LEU A 348 -16.92 21.40 -33.38
N LEU A 349 -15.70 21.09 -32.95
CA LEU A 349 -15.44 20.27 -31.75
C LEU A 349 -15.84 20.98 -30.46
N VAL A 350 -15.65 22.30 -30.40
CA VAL A 350 -16.11 23.14 -29.29
C VAL A 350 -17.64 23.18 -29.25
N ASP A 351 -18.31 23.39 -30.39
CA ASP A 351 -19.77 23.39 -30.47
C ASP A 351 -20.38 22.02 -30.11
N PHE A 352 -19.72 20.91 -30.49
CA PHE A 352 -20.14 19.57 -30.08
C PHE A 352 -19.95 19.32 -28.58
N ARG A 353 -18.78 19.68 -28.03
CA ARG A 353 -18.50 19.59 -26.58
C ARG A 353 -19.50 20.43 -25.78
N ASP A 354 -19.78 21.64 -26.23
CA ASP A 354 -20.63 22.59 -25.50
C ASP A 354 -22.10 22.13 -25.57
N LYS A 355 -22.57 21.59 -26.69
CA LYS A 355 -23.90 20.96 -26.77
C LYS A 355 -24.03 19.70 -25.92
N LEU A 356 -22.99 18.87 -25.87
CA LEU A 356 -22.98 17.69 -25.00
C LEU A 356 -22.98 18.08 -23.51
N THR A 357 -22.23 19.14 -23.17
CA THR A 357 -22.14 19.69 -21.81
C THR A 357 -23.46 20.34 -21.39
N ASP A 358 -24.08 21.16 -22.25
CA ASP A 358 -25.39 21.78 -21.99
C ASP A 358 -26.49 20.72 -21.83
N HIS A 359 -26.43 19.63 -22.61
CA HIS A 359 -27.39 18.54 -22.49
C HIS A 359 -27.24 17.79 -21.16
N LEU A 360 -26.00 17.54 -20.72
CA LEU A 360 -25.71 16.90 -19.44
C LEU A 360 -26.02 17.83 -18.24
N ASP A 361 -25.77 19.14 -18.35
CA ASP A 361 -26.06 20.11 -17.27
C ASP A 361 -27.56 20.35 -17.07
N GLN A 362 -28.36 20.35 -18.15
CA GLN A 362 -29.81 20.51 -18.06
C GLN A 362 -30.49 19.34 -17.34
N GLU A 363 -30.00 18.11 -17.49
CA GLU A 363 -30.59 16.94 -16.83
C GLU A 363 -29.99 16.63 -15.46
N THR A 364 -28.72 16.97 -15.20
CA THR A 364 -28.07 16.65 -13.92
C THR A 364 -28.32 17.70 -12.83
N PHE A 365 -28.55 18.97 -13.18
CA PHE A 365 -28.76 20.07 -12.22
C PHE A 365 -30.13 20.78 -12.33
N GLY A 366 -30.98 20.42 -13.29
CA GLY A 366 -32.30 21.03 -13.54
C GLY A 366 -33.40 20.73 -12.50
N GLY A 367 -33.09 20.05 -11.41
CA GLY A 367 -34.08 19.56 -10.45
C GLY A 367 -34.47 20.50 -9.29
N ARG A 368 -33.78 21.61 -9.00
CA ARG A 368 -34.06 22.34 -7.73
C ARG A 368 -33.81 23.85 -7.62
N ALA A 369 -33.67 24.61 -8.70
CA ALA A 369 -33.36 26.05 -8.58
C ALA A 369 -34.54 27.04 -8.75
N ASN A 370 -35.74 26.63 -9.18
CA ASN A 370 -36.81 27.60 -9.54
C ASN A 370 -38.07 27.60 -8.67
N ALA A 371 -38.03 27.14 -7.43
CA ALA A 371 -39.21 27.13 -6.54
C ALA A 371 -39.15 28.10 -5.34
N ALA A 372 -38.27 29.10 -5.33
CA ALA A 372 -38.10 29.99 -4.16
C ALA A 372 -38.22 31.50 -4.43
N LEU A 373 -38.70 31.94 -5.59
CA LEU A 373 -39.00 33.36 -5.85
C LEU A 373 -40.34 33.50 -6.58
N GLY A 374 -41.42 33.61 -5.81
CA GLY A 374 -42.71 34.01 -6.38
C GLY A 374 -43.97 33.59 -5.63
N SER A 375 -44.12 33.93 -4.34
CA SER A 375 -45.43 34.33 -3.79
C SER A 375 -45.30 34.95 -2.40
N ALA A 376 -45.82 36.18 -2.29
CA ALA A 376 -45.95 37.08 -1.14
C ALA A 376 -44.84 38.14 -1.01
#